data_AF-A0A0E4H0V0-F1
#
_entry.id   AF-A0A0E4H0V0-F1
#
_cell.length_a   1.000
_cell.length_b   1.000
_cell.length_c   1.000
_cell.angle_alpha   90.00
_cell.angle_beta   90.00
_cell.angle_gamma   90.00
#
_symmetry.space_group_name_H-M   'P 1'
#
loop_
_entity.id
_entity.type
_entity.pdbx_description
1 polymer ?
#
loop_
_entity_poly.entity_id
_entity_poly.type
_entity_poly.pdbx_seq_one_letter_code
_entity_poly.pdbx_strand_id
1 'polypeptide(L)'
;MHRDRRGVIRVISDQVSYERLVQRSFEKIRQAGRGMPAVMVRQLDALTTIMEQTTDPQRAQVLTDQAAMIQRSNVESVSEQSDRADVERRYVALLALHEKLCREP
;
A
#
# COMPACT_ATOMS: atom_id res chain seq x y z
N MET A 1 -2.70 26.48 7.11
CA MET A 1 -1.67 27.53 7.32
C MET A 1 -1.93 28.21 8.66
N HIS A 2 -0.98 28.18 9.60
CA HIS A 2 -1.15 28.80 10.91
C HIS A 2 -0.30 30.07 11.01
N ARG A 3 -0.92 31.18 11.41
CA ARG A 3 -0.25 32.47 11.60
C ARG A 3 -0.16 32.78 13.08
N ASP A 4 0.95 33.36 13.50
CA ASP A 4 1.10 33.86 14.86
C ASP A 4 0.30 35.17 15.07
N ARG A 5 0.31 35.69 16.31
CA ARG A 5 -0.35 36.97 16.66
C ARG A 5 0.23 38.19 15.93
N ARG A 6 1.36 38.06 15.21
CA ARG A 6 1.98 39.10 14.40
C ARG A 6 1.76 38.87 12.89
N GLY A 7 0.91 37.90 12.52
CA GLY A 7 0.56 37.61 11.13
C GLY A 7 1.63 36.82 10.35
N VAL A 8 2.71 36.40 11.02
CA VAL A 8 3.83 35.69 10.40
C VAL A 8 3.49 34.19 10.32
N ILE A 9 3.69 33.59 9.13
CA ILE A 9 3.52 32.15 8.91
C ILE A 9 4.67 31.43 9.64
N ARG A 10 4.35 30.65 10.68
CA ARG A 10 5.37 29.94 11.49
C ARG A 10 5.46 28.44 11.21
N VAL A 11 4.54 27.87 10.41
CA VAL A 11 4.57 26.46 10.02
C VAL A 11 4.12 26.35 8.56
N ILE A 12 5.07 26.00 7.69
CA ILE A 12 4.81 25.48 6.34
C ILE A 12 4.94 23.96 6.46
N SER A 13 3.85 23.28 6.82
CA SER A 13 3.83 21.82 6.74
C SER A 13 3.51 21.46 5.30
N ASP A 14 4.44 20.78 4.65
CA ASP A 14 4.13 19.97 3.48
C ASP A 14 2.96 19.07 3.90
N GLN A 15 1.80 19.20 3.25
CA GLN A 15 0.65 18.36 3.60
C GLN A 15 1.06 16.93 3.26
N VAL A 16 1.20 16.07 4.27
CA VAL A 16 1.52 14.66 4.02
C VAL A 16 0.35 14.08 3.24
N SER A 17 0.56 13.81 1.94
CA SER A 17 -0.45 13.17 1.11
C SER A 17 -0.67 11.73 1.58
N TYR A 18 -1.90 11.24 1.41
CA TYR A 18 -2.24 9.84 1.69
C TYR A 18 -1.27 8.87 0.99
N GLU A 19 -1.00 9.13 -0.29
CA GLU A 19 -0.03 8.40 -1.10
C GLU A 19 1.34 8.34 -0.44
N ARG A 20 1.89 9.49 -0.02
CA ARG A 20 3.21 9.56 0.60
C ARG A 20 3.25 8.83 1.94
N LEU A 21 2.15 8.86 2.70
CA LEU A 21 2.03 8.13 3.96
C LEU A 21 2.02 6.61 3.73
N VAL A 22 1.20 6.13 2.80
CA VAL A 22 1.13 4.72 2.42
C VAL A 22 2.49 4.24 1.90
N GLN A 23 3.05 4.93 0.92
CA GLN A 23 4.34 4.56 0.33
C GLN A 23 5.44 4.47 1.39
N ARG A 24 5.56 5.47 2.27
CA ARG A 24 6.60 5.49 3.31
C ARG A 24 6.42 4.38 4.34
N SER A 25 5.18 3.98 4.62
CA SER A 25 4.87 2.93 5.60
C SER A 25 5.24 1.53 5.09
N PHE A 26 5.01 1.25 3.81
CA PHE A 26 5.22 -0.09 3.25
C PHE A 26 6.58 -0.28 2.58
N GLU A 27 7.21 0.77 2.05
CA GLU A 27 8.44 0.66 1.26
C GLU A 27 9.60 0.04 2.04
N LYS A 28 9.88 0.51 3.26
CA LYS A 28 10.99 -0.02 4.07
C LYS A 28 10.75 -1.47 4.49
N ILE A 29 9.51 -1.81 4.82
CA ILE A 29 9.14 -3.18 5.20
C ILE A 29 9.30 -4.11 3.98
N ARG A 30 8.90 -3.66 2.79
CA ARG A 30 9.02 -4.43 1.54
C ARG A 30 10.49 -4.67 1.19
N GLN A 31 11.33 -3.65 1.31
CA GLN A 31 12.78 -3.75 1.08
C GLN A 31 13.45 -4.70 2.09
N ALA A 32 13.12 -4.59 3.38
CA ALA A 32 13.67 -5.46 4.42
C ALA A 32 13.16 -6.90 4.32
N GLY A 33 11.93 -7.10 3.84
CA GLY A 33 11.30 -8.42 3.65
C GLY A 33 11.55 -9.06 2.28
N ARG A 34 12.50 -8.57 1.48
CA ARG A 34 12.82 -9.16 0.17
C ARG A 34 13.22 -10.63 0.35
N GLY A 35 12.66 -11.52 -0.47
CA GLY A 35 12.87 -12.97 -0.36
C GLY A 35 12.18 -13.63 0.85
N MET A 36 11.33 -12.91 1.59
CA MET A 36 10.59 -13.42 2.75
C MET A 36 9.08 -13.47 2.47
N PRO A 37 8.54 -14.60 1.97
CA PRO A 37 7.13 -14.73 1.60
C PRO A 37 6.17 -14.36 2.73
N ALA A 38 6.49 -14.79 3.96
CA ALA A 38 5.67 -14.52 5.14
C ALA A 38 5.51 -13.02 5.48
N VAL A 39 6.49 -12.18 5.10
CA VAL A 39 6.41 -10.72 5.27
C VAL A 39 5.56 -10.12 4.15
N MET A 40 5.77 -10.55 2.91
CA MET A 40 5.00 -10.10 1.75
C MET A 40 3.50 -10.40 1.91
N VAL A 41 3.17 -11.61 2.37
CA VAL A 41 1.79 -12.01 2.72
C VAL A 41 1.18 -11.04 3.73
N ARG A 42 1.87 -10.76 4.83
CA ARG A 42 1.38 -9.84 5.87
C ARG A 42 1.21 -8.42 5.37
N GLN A 43 2.09 -7.95 4.49
CA GLN A 43 1.93 -6.63 3.89
C GLN A 43 0.67 -6.56 3.01
N LEU A 44 0.41 -7.59 2.20
CA LEU A 44 -0.79 -7.66 1.37
C LEU A 44 -2.07 -7.80 2.19
N ASP A 45 -2.04 -8.58 3.28
CA ASP A 45 -3.17 -8.67 4.22
C ASP A 45 -3.47 -7.29 4.84
N ALA A 46 -2.44 -6.55 5.27
CA ALA A 46 -2.60 -5.20 5.81
C ALA A 46 -3.16 -4.20 4.77
N LEU A 47 -2.66 -4.25 3.53
CA LEU A 47 -3.22 -3.44 2.44
C LEU A 47 -4.68 -3.79 2.15
N THR A 48 -5.04 -5.08 2.23
CA THR A 48 -6.41 -5.56 2.04
C THR A 48 -7.34 -5.01 3.12
N THR A 49 -6.93 -5.07 4.40
CA THR A 49 -7.70 -4.49 5.51
C THR A 49 -7.90 -2.98 5.34
N ILE A 50 -6.90 -2.24 4.84
CA ILE A 50 -7.05 -0.80 4.56
C ILE A 50 -8.01 -0.58 3.38
N MET A 51 -7.92 -1.41 2.33
CA MET A 51 -8.79 -1.34 1.16
C MET A 51 -10.27 -1.55 1.53
N GLU A 52 -10.57 -2.49 2.43
CA GLU A 52 -11.94 -2.76 2.92
C GLU A 52 -12.57 -1.54 3.60
N GLN A 53 -11.76 -0.62 4.12
CA GLN A 53 -12.19 0.62 4.77
C GLN A 53 -12.07 1.85 3.86
N THR A 54 -11.67 1.66 2.60
CA THR A 54 -11.42 2.74 1.65
C THR A 54 -12.60 2.88 0.69
N THR A 55 -13.23 4.05 0.69
CA THR A 55 -14.33 4.38 -0.25
C THR A 55 -13.89 5.26 -1.41
N ASP A 56 -12.72 5.90 -1.30
CA ASP A 56 -12.18 6.81 -2.33
C ASP A 56 -11.40 6.00 -3.39
N PRO A 57 -11.84 5.97 -4.66
CA PRO A 57 -11.16 5.24 -5.72
C PRO A 57 -9.70 5.65 -5.94
N GLN A 58 -9.35 6.92 -5.70
CA GLN A 58 -7.96 7.38 -5.83
C GLN A 58 -7.07 6.80 -4.72
N ARG A 59 -7.59 6.71 -3.50
CA ARG A 59 -6.88 6.06 -2.39
C ARG A 59 -6.80 4.55 -2.59
N ALA A 60 -7.84 3.94 -3.14
CA ALA A 60 -7.83 2.53 -3.50
C ALA A 60 -6.74 2.23 -4.54
N GLN A 61 -6.57 3.09 -5.55
CA GLN A 61 -5.50 2.95 -6.54
C GLN A 61 -4.10 2.94 -5.90
N VAL A 62 -3.84 3.85 -4.96
CA VAL A 62 -2.56 3.91 -4.22
C VAL A 62 -2.24 2.58 -3.52
N LEU A 63 -3.23 1.93 -2.92
CA LEU A 63 -3.06 0.63 -2.26
C LEU A 63 -2.74 -0.48 -3.27
N THR A 64 -3.44 -0.48 -4.42
CA THR A 64 -3.19 -1.40 -5.53
C THR A 64 -1.78 -1.24 -6.09
N ASP A 65 -1.29 0.00 -6.22
CA ASP A 65 0.07 0.27 -6.71
C ASP A 65 1.14 -0.28 -5.76
N GLN A 66 0.94 -0.15 -4.44
CA GLN A 66 1.81 -0.78 -3.44
C GLN A 66 1.75 -2.31 -3.51
N ALA A 67 0.56 -2.89 -3.66
CA ALA A 67 0.39 -4.33 -3.82
C ALA A 67 1.14 -4.86 -5.04
N ALA A 68 1.12 -4.11 -6.16
CA ALA A 68 1.88 -4.43 -7.36
C ALA A 68 3.40 -4.38 -7.14
N MET A 69 3.90 -3.44 -6.32
CA MET A 69 5.32 -3.41 -5.92
C MET A 69 5.73 -4.64 -5.12
N ILE A 70 4.86 -5.14 -4.24
CA ILE A 70 5.10 -6.36 -3.47
C ILE A 70 5.10 -7.58 -4.40
N GLN A 71 4.14 -7.69 -5.33
CA GLN A 71 4.08 -8.81 -6.26
C GLN A 71 5.29 -8.87 -7.19
N ARG A 72 5.81 -7.72 -7.66
CA ARG A 72 7.08 -7.70 -8.40
C ARG A 72 8.23 -8.23 -7.53
N SER A 73 8.32 -7.77 -6.28
CA SER A 73 9.33 -8.27 -5.34
C SER A 73 9.21 -9.78 -5.09
N ASN A 74 7.99 -10.31 -5.02
CA ASN A 74 7.72 -11.75 -4.90
C ASN A 74 8.32 -12.52 -6.08
N VAL A 75 7.94 -12.14 -7.30
CA VAL A 75 8.41 -12.78 -8.54
C VAL A 75 9.93 -12.72 -8.67
N GLU A 76 10.55 -11.61 -8.27
CA GLU A 76 12.00 -11.41 -8.37
C GLU A 76 12.85 -12.13 -7.32
N SER A 77 12.29 -12.46 -6.14
CA SER A 77 13.12 -12.84 -4.98
C SER A 77 12.73 -14.14 -4.29
N VAL A 78 11.53 -14.68 -4.52
CA VAL A 78 11.09 -15.94 -3.93
C VAL A 78 11.30 -17.07 -4.94
N SER A 79 12.18 -18.02 -4.62
CA SER A 79 12.48 -19.14 -5.53
C SER A 79 11.42 -20.24 -5.48
N GLU A 80 10.91 -20.55 -4.28
CA GLU A 80 9.94 -21.61 -4.05
C GLU A 80 8.60 -21.26 -4.70
N GLN A 81 8.05 -22.18 -5.49
CA GLN A 81 6.84 -21.91 -6.28
C GLN A 81 5.60 -21.86 -5.40
N SER A 82 5.52 -22.74 -4.40
CA SER A 82 4.42 -22.76 -3.44
C SER A 82 4.32 -21.42 -2.69
N ASP A 83 5.45 -20.91 -2.23
CA ASP A 83 5.52 -19.63 -1.53
C ASP A 83 5.14 -18.45 -2.42
N ARG A 84 5.58 -18.46 -3.70
CA ARG A 84 5.17 -17.43 -4.67
C ARG A 84 3.66 -17.42 -4.88
N ALA A 85 3.05 -18.61 -5.01
CA ALA A 85 1.62 -18.76 -5.19
C ALA A 85 0.84 -18.25 -3.97
N ASP A 86 1.37 -18.44 -2.76
CA ASP A 86 0.74 -17.93 -1.53
C ASP A 86 0.65 -16.40 -1.50
N VAL A 87 1.72 -15.73 -1.90
CA VAL A 87 1.75 -14.26 -2.03
C VAL A 87 0.84 -13.81 -3.16
N GLU A 88 0.87 -14.47 -4.31
CA GLU A 88 0.04 -14.15 -5.47
C GLU A 88 -1.46 -14.26 -5.17
N ARG A 89 -1.88 -15.27 -4.38
CA ARG A 89 -3.27 -15.39 -3.94
C ARG A 89 -3.76 -14.17 -3.16
N ARG A 90 -2.94 -13.61 -2.27
CA ARG A 90 -3.29 -12.36 -1.55
C ARG A 90 -3.37 -11.17 -2.49
N TYR A 91 -2.41 -11.08 -3.41
CA TYR A 91 -2.39 -10.00 -4.41
C TYR A 91 -3.65 -10.00 -5.27
N VAL A 92 -4.05 -11.17 -5.80
CA VAL A 92 -5.28 -11.31 -6.60
C VAL A 92 -6.52 -10.99 -5.78
N ALA A 93 -6.59 -11.41 -4.51
CA ALA A 93 -7.71 -11.09 -3.64
C ALA A 93 -7.87 -9.57 -3.44
N LEU A 94 -6.77 -8.85 -3.27
CA LEU A 94 -6.77 -7.39 -3.17
C LEU A 94 -7.24 -6.73 -4.48
N LEU A 95 -6.81 -7.21 -5.65
CA LEU A 95 -7.27 -6.69 -6.93
C LEU A 95 -8.78 -6.87 -7.12
N ALA A 96 -9.31 -8.05 -6.75
CA ALA A 96 -10.75 -8.30 -6.81
C ALA A 96 -11.55 -7.36 -5.90
N LEU A 97 -10.99 -6.96 -4.75
CA LEU A 97 -11.61 -5.96 -3.88
C LEU A 97 -11.58 -4.56 -4.50
N HIS A 98 -10.45 -4.16 -5.08
CA HIS A 98 -10.33 -2.89 -5.79
C HIS A 98 -11.33 -2.78 -6.96
N GLU A 99 -11.47 -3.86 -7.75
CA GLU A 99 -12.45 -3.91 -8.85
C GLU A 99 -13.89 -3.73 -8.38
N LYS A 100 -14.25 -4.30 -7.22
CA LYS A 100 -15.58 -4.12 -6.62
C LYS A 100 -15.82 -2.66 -6.25
N LEU A 101 -14.85 -2.03 -5.58
CA LEU A 101 -14.93 -0.62 -5.18
C LEU A 101 -15.05 0.32 -6.39
N CYS A 102 -14.34 0.04 -7.48
CA CYS A 102 -14.45 0.84 -8.71
C CYS A 102 -15.78 0.65 -9.44
N ARG A 103 -16.56 -0.40 -9.13
CA ARG A 103 -17.85 -0.71 -9.75
C ARG A 103 -19.04 -0.14 -8.97
N GLU A 104 -18.88 0.14 -7.69
CA GLU A 104 -19.92 0.70 -6.81
C GLU A 104 -19.65 2.21 -6.59
N PRO A 105 -20.34 3.12 -7.32
CA PRO A 105 -20.21 4.56 -7.12
C PRO A 105 -20.96 5.09 -5.88
#